data_AF-A0A2V8X634-F1
#
_entry.id   AF-A0A2V8X634-F1
#
_cell.length_a   1.000
_cell.length_b   1.000
_cell.length_c   1.000
_cell.angle_alpha   90.00
_cell.angle_beta   90.00
_cell.angle_gamma   90.00
#
_symmetry.space_group_name_H-M   'P 1'
#
loop_
_entity.id
_entity.type
_entity.pdbx_description
1 polymer ?
#
loop_
_entity_poly.entity_id
_entity_poly.type
_entity_poly.pdbx_seq_one_letter_code
_entity_poly.pdbx_strand_id
1 'polypeptide(L)' 'MEGAPRSTRGKNEARRLRQTGKVPAVLYGGKGQSITLAVNAKQVNTILRS' A
#
# COMPACT_ATOMS: atom_id res chain seq x y z
N MET A 1 -0.75 0.03 12.84
CA MET A 1 -0.77 0.27 11.38
C MET A 1 0.66 0.42 10.93
N GLU A 2 1.12 -0.40 9.98
CA GLU A 2 2.45 -0.24 9.39
C GLU A 2 2.30 0.01 7.89
N GLY A 3 2.69 1.21 7.44
CA GLY A 3 2.77 1.59 6.04
C GLY A 3 4.14 2.20 5.78
N ALA A 4 4.88 1.64 4.82
CA ALA A 4 6.18 2.17 4.41
C ALA A 4 6.09 2.78 3.00
N PRO A 5 6.83 3.86 2.69
CA PRO A 5 6.96 4.36 1.33
C PRO A 5 7.46 3.24 0.41
N ARG A 6 6.88 3.11 -0.79
CA ARG A 6 7.41 2.18 -1.80
C ARG A 6 8.42 2.92 -2.69
N SER A 7 9.60 2.32 -2.88
CA SER A 7 10.66 2.86 -3.73
C SER A 7 10.40 2.62 -5.23
N THR A 8 9.78 1.49 -5.59
CA THR A 8 9.57 1.09 -6.98
C THR A 8 8.09 1.08 -7.38
N ARG A 9 7.84 1.38 -8.67
CA ARG A 9 6.50 1.38 -9.30
C ARG A 9 6.46 0.47 -10.53
N GLY A 10 5.27 0.00 -10.90
CA GLY A 10 5.05 -0.86 -12.07
C GLY A 10 4.27 -2.15 -11.79
N LYS A 11 3.81 -2.83 -12.84
CA LYS A 11 3.00 -4.06 -12.77
C LYS A 11 3.72 -5.19 -12.04
N ASN A 12 4.98 -5.45 -12.40
CA ASN A 12 5.75 -6.56 -11.84
C ASN A 12 6.07 -6.34 -10.35
N GLU A 13 6.44 -5.11 -10.00
CA GLU A 13 6.69 -4.72 -8.60
C GLU A 13 5.43 -4.83 -7.75
N ALA A 14 4.29 -4.38 -8.28
CA ALA A 14 3.01 -4.54 -7.61
C ALA A 14 2.60 -6.02 -7.44
N ARG A 15 2.94 -6.89 -8.41
CA ARG A 15 2.72 -8.34 -8.28
C ARG A 15 3.61 -8.93 -7.20
N ARG A 16 4.91 -8.62 -7.20
CA ARG A 16 5.87 -9.09 -6.20
C ARG A 16 5.47 -8.64 -4.80
N LEU A 17 5.04 -7.39 -4.64
CA LEU A 17 4.57 -6.87 -3.36
C LEU A 17 3.34 -7.62 -2.83
N ARG A 18 2.38 -7.97 -3.70
CA ARG A 18 1.22 -8.80 -3.32
C ARG A 18 1.62 -10.20 -2.88
N GLN A 19 2.63 -10.80 -3.50
CA GLN A 19 3.14 -12.11 -3.10
C GLN A 19 3.75 -12.12 -1.69
N THR A 20 4.22 -10.98 -1.18
CA THR A 20 4.76 -10.86 0.19
C THR A 20 3.70 -10.53 1.25
N GLY A 21 2.40 -10.55 0.88
CA GLY A 21 1.30 -10.22 1.81
C GLY A 21 1.10 -8.71 2.03
N LYS A 22 1.74 -7.86 1.23
CA LYS A 22 1.54 -6.41 1.23
C LYS A 22 0.74 -5.97 -0.01
N VAL A 23 0.04 -4.84 0.08
CA VAL A 23 -0.73 -4.28 -1.04
C VAL A 23 -0.17 -2.90 -1.39
N PRO A 24 0.02 -2.58 -2.69
CA PRO A 24 0.36 -1.23 -3.08
C PRO A 24 -0.83 -0.30 -2.85
N ALA A 25 -0.58 0.84 -2.22
CA ALA A 25 -1.57 1.87 -1.94
C ALA A 25 -1.04 3.27 -2.32
N VAL A 26 -1.96 4.21 -2.47
CA VAL A 26 -1.66 5.63 -2.68
C VAL A 26 -2.45 6.42 -1.64
N LEU A 27 -1.76 7.21 -0.83
CA LEU A 27 -2.36 8.22 0.02
C LEU A 27 -2.33 9.55 -0.73
N TYR A 28 -3.50 10.14 -0.90
CA TYR A 28 -3.68 11.42 -1.58
C TYR A 28 -4.78 12.22 -0.87
N GLY A 29 -4.78 13.54 -1.04
CA GLY A 29 -5.76 14.44 -0.45
C GLY A 29 -5.13 15.71 0.15
N GLY A 30 -5.96 16.72 0.39
CA GLY A 30 -5.52 18.03 0.86
C GLY A 30 -4.67 18.79 -0.18
N LYS A 31 -3.74 19.62 0.29
CA LYS A 31 -2.78 20.39 -0.55
C LYS A 31 -1.44 19.67 -0.75
N GLY A 32 -1.32 18.43 -0.28
CA GLY A 32 -0.06 17.66 -0.26
C GLY A 32 0.17 16.83 -1.53
N GLN A 33 1.41 16.38 -1.71
CA GLN A 33 1.76 15.44 -2.78
C GLN A 33 1.28 14.03 -2.47
N SER A 34 0.90 13.28 -3.51
CA SER A 34 0.50 11.89 -3.39
C SER A 34 1.67 10.99 -2.96
N ILE A 35 1.48 10.24 -1.89
CA ILE A 35 2.46 9.34 -1.32
C ILE A 35 2.11 7.91 -1.70
N THR A 36 3.10 7.17 -2.20
CA THR A 36 2.93 5.76 -2.50
C THR A 36 3.39 4.88 -1.36
N LEU A 37 2.54 3.95 -0.95
CA LEU A 37 2.71 3.14 0.26
C LEU A 37 2.64 1.64 -0.07
N ALA A 38 3.30 0.83 0.76
CA ALA A 38 3.08 -0.59 0.89
C ALA A 38 2.43 -0.87 2.25
N VAL A 39 1.22 -1.45 2.24
CA VAL A 39 0.42 -1.70 3.46
C VAL A 39 0.20 -3.19 3.68
N ASN A 40 0.02 -3.63 4.93
CA ASN A 40 -0.25 -5.03 5.25
C ASN A 40 -1.69 -5.42 4.86
N ALA A 41 -1.84 -6.46 4.02
CA ALA A 41 -3.15 -6.89 3.52
C ALA A 41 -4.11 -7.36 4.62
N LYS A 42 -3.60 -8.08 5.62
CA LYS A 42 -4.40 -8.62 6.74
C LYS A 42 -4.98 -7.49 7.58
N GLN A 43 -4.17 -6.50 7.93
CA GLN A 43 -4.61 -5.34 8.72
C GLN A 43 -5.68 -4.53 7.97
N VAL A 44 -5.48 -4.26 6.68
CA VAL A 44 -6.47 -3.56 5.85
C VAL A 44 -7.79 -4.33 5.82
N ASN A 45 -7.73 -5.65 5.61
CA ASN A 45 -8.94 -6.47 5.56
C ASN A 45 -9.68 -6.55 6.91
N THR A 46 -8.97 -6.50 8.04
CA THR A 46 -9.60 -6.39 9.36
C THR A 46 -10.36 -5.07 9.51
N ILE A 47 -9.76 -3.95 9.11
CA ILE A 47 -10.38 -2.61 9.19
C ILE A 47 -11.60 -2.50 8.26
N LEU A 48 -11.56 -3.09 7.08
CA LEU A 48 -12.67 -3.03 6.12
C LEU A 48 -13.86 -3.93 6.47
N ARG A 49 -13.69 -4.86 7.41
CA ARG A 49 -14.73 -5.82 7.84
C ARG A 49 -15.26 -5.53 9.24
N SER A 50 -14.78 -4.46 9.87
CA SER A 50 -15.26 -3.91 11.14
C SER A 50 -16.17 -2.72 10.88
#